data_AF-A0A7S3FBC4-F1
#
_entry.id   AF-A0A7S3FBC4-F1
#
_cell.length_a   1.000
_cell.length_b   1.000
_cell.length_c   1.000
_cell.angle_alpha   90.00
_cell.angle_beta   90.00
_cell.angle_gamma   90.00
#
_symmetry.space_group_name_H-M   'P 1'
#
loop_
_entity.id
_entity.type
_entity.pdbx_description
1 polymer ?
#
loop_
_entity_poly.entity_id
_entity_poly.type
_entity_poly.pdbx_seq_one_letter_code
_entity_poly.pdbx_strand_id
1 'polypeptide(L)'
;VVGAVEGVLREALHRELPEDAHLRASGRVAVGVTRLFPPQREAISQFESREDLIDVVVASSFIPIYLAPALATPLRGRAHVDGYFSAFLPELPVPCKETVDVTCFP
;
A
#
# COMPACT_ATOMS: atom_id res chain seq x y z
N VAL A 1 12.92 -15.41 11.58
CA VAL A 1 11.66 -14.63 11.73
C VAL A 1 11.64 -13.51 10.69
N VAL A 2 11.81 -13.86 9.42
CA VAL A 2 11.89 -12.90 8.31
C VAL A 2 10.78 -13.32 7.35
N GLY A 3 9.81 -12.44 7.06
CA GLY A 3 8.54 -12.76 6.38
C GLY A 3 7.32 -12.95 7.30
N ALA A 4 7.48 -12.92 8.63
CA ALA A 4 6.35 -13.08 9.55
C ALA A 4 5.42 -11.86 9.58
N VAL A 5 5.96 -10.65 9.38
CA VAL A 5 5.16 -9.41 9.48
C VAL A 5 4.18 -9.26 8.31
N GLU A 6 4.58 -9.65 7.10
CA GLU A 6 3.68 -9.64 5.94
C GLU A 6 2.48 -10.57 6.17
N GLY A 7 2.75 -11.80 6.62
CA GLY A 7 1.69 -12.79 6.91
C GLY A 7 0.74 -12.31 8.00
N VAL A 8 1.27 -11.76 9.10
CA VAL A 8 0.46 -11.20 10.19
C VAL A 8 -0.37 -10.01 9.74
N LEU A 9 0.21 -9.09 8.96
CA LEU A 9 -0.52 -7.94 8.42
C LEU A 9 -1.65 -8.40 7.49
N ARG A 10 -1.35 -9.31 6.55
CA ARG A 10 -2.33 -9.85 5.62
C ARG A 10 -3.47 -10.55 6.38
N GLU A 11 -3.15 -11.41 7.35
CA GLU A 11 -4.14 -12.08 8.20
C GLU A 11 -5.02 -11.09 8.95
N ALA A 12 -4.43 -10.06 9.56
CA ALA A 12 -5.17 -9.00 10.23
C ALA A 12 -6.11 -8.27 9.25
N LEU A 13 -5.63 -7.89 8.07
CA LEU A 13 -6.46 -7.23 7.06
C LEU A 13 -7.62 -8.12 6.57
N HIS A 14 -7.40 -9.43 6.39
CA HIS A 14 -8.48 -10.38 6.08
C HIS A 14 -9.49 -10.56 7.23
N ARG A 15 -9.09 -10.32 8.47
CA ARG A 15 -10.00 -10.43 9.61
C ARG A 15 -10.82 -9.14 9.80
N GLU A 16 -10.17 -7.99 9.67
CA GLU A 16 -10.79 -6.70 10.02
C GLU A 16 -11.50 -6.02 8.84
N LEU A 17 -11.05 -6.22 7.60
CA LEU A 17 -11.70 -5.58 6.44
C LEU A 17 -12.95 -6.35 6.01
N PRO A 18 -14.09 -5.70 5.79
CA PRO A 18 -15.28 -6.35 5.22
C PRO A 18 -15.06 -6.73 3.74
N GLU A 19 -15.90 -7.61 3.20
CA GLU A 19 -15.81 -8.06 1.80
C GLU A 19 -15.87 -6.91 0.77
N ASP A 20 -16.66 -5.87 1.07
CA ASP A 20 -16.86 -4.70 0.23
C ASP A 20 -15.86 -3.56 0.49
N ALA A 21 -14.80 -3.79 1.28
CA ALA A 21 -13.84 -2.75 1.67
C ALA A 21 -13.24 -2.00 0.47
N HIS A 22 -12.93 -2.71 -0.61
CA HIS A 22 -12.38 -2.13 -1.85
C HIS A 22 -13.34 -1.13 -2.51
N LEU A 23 -14.65 -1.38 -2.49
CA LEU A 23 -15.68 -0.45 -2.98
C LEU A 23 -15.80 0.78 -2.08
N ARG A 24 -15.72 0.57 -0.76
CA ARG A 24 -15.82 1.64 0.24
C ARG A 24 -14.60 2.55 0.26
N ALA A 25 -13.42 2.01 -0.03
CA ALA A 25 -12.15 2.73 -0.03
C ALA A 25 -11.89 3.43 -1.37
N SER A 26 -12.36 2.86 -2.49
CA SER A 26 -12.12 3.42 -3.83
C SER A 26 -12.66 4.85 -3.95
N GLY A 27 -11.80 5.77 -4.41
CA GLY A 27 -12.09 7.20 -4.52
C GLY A 27 -12.11 7.97 -3.20
N ARG A 28 -11.90 7.31 -2.05
CA ARG A 28 -11.92 7.92 -0.71
C ARG A 28 -10.59 7.79 0.03
N VAL A 29 -9.81 6.77 -0.29
CA VAL A 29 -8.50 6.49 0.28
C VAL A 29 -7.49 6.44 -0.86
N ALA A 30 -6.31 7.01 -0.65
CA ALA A 30 -5.17 6.87 -1.54
C ALA A 30 -4.01 6.22 -0.77
N VAL A 31 -3.42 5.18 -1.34
CA VAL A 31 -2.30 4.46 -0.75
C VAL A 31 -1.05 4.73 -1.58
N GLY A 32 0.00 5.22 -0.93
CA GLY A 32 1.28 5.51 -1.57
C GLY A 32 2.15 4.27 -1.70
N VAL A 33 2.62 3.99 -2.92
CA VAL A 33 3.60 2.94 -3.22
C VAL A 33 4.67 3.46 -4.17
N THR A 34 5.86 2.86 -4.13
CA THR A 34 6.95 3.18 -5.07
C THR A 34 7.18 2.01 -6.01
N ARG A 35 6.86 2.17 -7.29
CA ARG A 35 7.24 1.21 -8.34
C ARG A 35 8.73 1.32 -8.61
N LEU A 36 9.45 0.19 -8.68
CA LEU A 36 10.90 0.19 -8.87
C LEU A 36 11.36 0.33 -10.33
N PHE A 37 10.59 -0.19 -11.30
CA PHE A 37 11.04 -0.24 -12.71
C PHE A 37 9.91 0.08 -13.71
N PRO A 38 9.95 1.23 -14.40
CA PRO A 38 10.80 2.38 -14.09
C PRO A 38 10.41 2.99 -12.73
N PRO A 39 11.37 3.60 -11.98
CA PRO A 39 11.10 4.23 -10.70
C PRO A 39 9.98 5.26 -10.80
N GLN A 40 8.84 5.00 -10.17
CA GLN A 40 7.70 5.92 -10.19
C GLN A 40 6.96 5.85 -8.87
N ARG A 41 6.56 7.01 -8.35
CA ARG A 41 5.66 7.12 -7.19
C ARG A 41 4.23 7.01 -7.68
N GLU A 42 3.44 6.19 -7.00
CA GLU A 42 2.05 5.95 -7.38
C GLU A 42 1.16 6.12 -6.14
N ALA A 43 0.09 6.90 -6.27
CA ALA A 43 -1.01 6.95 -5.31
C ALA A 43 -2.16 6.11 -5.87
N ILE A 44 -2.36 4.92 -5.32
CA ILE A 44 -3.44 4.03 -5.76
C ILE A 44 -4.68 4.36 -4.93
N SER A 45 -5.71 4.86 -5.60
CA SER A 45 -7.00 5.21 -4.98
C SER A 45 -8.19 4.41 -5.52
N GLN A 46 -7.94 3.50 -6.46
CA GLN A 46 -8.95 2.63 -7.06
C GLN A 46 -8.54 1.19 -6.86
N PHE A 47 -9.45 0.38 -6.31
CA PHE A 47 -9.21 -1.01 -5.93
C PHE A 47 -10.18 -1.93 -6.65
N GLU A 48 -9.66 -2.93 -7.35
CA GLU A 48 -10.47 -3.83 -8.21
C GLU A 48 -11.17 -4.92 -7.40
N SER A 49 -10.60 -5.30 -6.26
CA SER A 49 -11.13 -6.32 -5.36
C SER A 49 -10.62 -6.11 -3.94
N ARG A 50 -11.20 -6.84 -2.98
CA ARG A 50 -10.70 -6.85 -1.60
C ARG A 50 -9.25 -7.32 -1.51
N GLU A 51 -8.88 -8.34 -2.30
CA GLU A 51 -7.50 -8.84 -2.37
C GLU A 51 -6.56 -7.78 -2.92
N ASP A 52 -6.95 -7.09 -3.99
CA ASP A 52 -6.17 -6.00 -4.57
C ASP A 52 -5.97 -4.85 -3.57
N LEU A 53 -7.00 -4.48 -2.79
CA LEU A 53 -6.83 -3.52 -1.69
C LEU A 53 -5.81 -3.99 -0.65
N ILE A 54 -5.88 -5.26 -0.23
CA ILE A 54 -4.96 -5.83 0.76
C ILE A 54 -3.54 -5.84 0.20
N ASP A 55 -3.33 -6.27 -1.04
CA ASP A 55 -2.04 -6.28 -1.71
C ASP A 55 -1.43 -4.87 -1.79
N VAL A 56 -2.25 -3.85 -2.11
CA VAL A 56 -1.80 -2.46 -2.15
C VAL A 56 -1.35 -1.98 -0.76
N VAL A 57 -2.10 -2.27 0.30
CA VAL A 57 -1.75 -1.88 1.68
C VAL A 57 -0.50 -2.62 2.16
N VAL A 58 -0.38 -3.91 1.84
CA VAL A 58 0.81 -4.71 2.15
C VAL A 58 2.03 -4.16 1.41
N ALA A 59 1.90 -3.81 0.12
CA ALA A 59 2.97 -3.20 -0.66
C ALA A 59 3.43 -1.85 -0.09
N SER A 60 2.47 -1.03 0.34
CA SER A 60 2.75 0.25 1.01
C SER A 60 3.45 0.05 2.35
N SER A 61 3.15 -1.04 3.06
CA SER A 61 3.81 -1.34 4.34
C SER A 61 5.16 -2.06 4.16
N PHE A 62 5.57 -2.41 2.94
CA PHE A 62 6.75 -3.21 2.67
C PHE A 62 8.02 -2.36 2.66
N ILE A 63 8.62 -2.17 3.84
CA ILE A 63 9.92 -1.49 4.00
C ILE A 63 11.04 -2.46 3.60
N PRO A 64 11.81 -2.18 2.53
CA PRO A 64 12.89 -3.06 2.08
C PRO A 64 13.88 -3.35 3.21
N ILE A 65 14.37 -4.60 3.30
CA ILE A 65 15.37 -5.07 4.27
C ILE A 65 14.85 -5.17 5.73
N TYR A 66 13.80 -4.41 6.10
CA TYR A 66 13.21 -4.46 7.45
C TYR A 66 12.25 -5.64 7.65
N LEU A 67 11.34 -5.88 6.70
CA LEU A 67 10.22 -6.82 6.89
C LEU A 67 10.42 -8.18 6.21
N ALA A 68 11.23 -8.23 5.15
CA ALA A 68 11.55 -9.46 4.43
C ALA A 68 12.94 -9.39 3.75
N PRO A 69 13.54 -10.52 3.30
CA PRO A 69 14.79 -10.51 2.55
C PRO A 69 14.57 -10.01 1.11
N ALA A 70 13.31 -9.93 0.67
CA ALA A 70 12.93 -9.45 -0.64
C ALA A 70 13.07 -7.92 -0.70
N LEU A 71 13.49 -7.43 -1.87
CA LEU A 71 13.69 -6.02 -2.13
C LEU A 71 12.42 -5.32 -2.64
N ALA A 72 11.35 -6.08 -2.92
CA ALA A 72 10.07 -5.59 -3.44
C ALA A 72 8.95 -6.62 -3.23
N THR A 73 7.70 -6.15 -3.27
CA THR A 73 6.51 -6.99 -3.38
C THR A 73 5.90 -6.87 -4.79
N PRO A 74 5.41 -7.97 -5.39
CA PRO A 74 4.67 -7.90 -6.64
C PRO A 74 3.28 -7.30 -6.39
N LEU A 75 2.97 -6.20 -7.06
CA LEU A 75 1.65 -5.58 -7.04
C LEU A 75 1.25 -5.26 -8.48
N ARG A 76 0.09 -5.76 -8.91
CA ARG A 76 -0.44 -5.61 -10.28
C ARG A 76 0.60 -5.93 -11.39
N GLY A 77 1.37 -7.00 -11.17
CA GLY A 77 2.40 -7.46 -12.12
C GLY A 77 3.68 -6.61 -12.15
N ARG A 78 3.87 -5.68 -11.20
CA ARG A 78 5.07 -4.83 -11.12
C ARG A 78 5.68 -4.86 -9.72
N ALA A 79 6.99 -4.64 -9.64
CA ALA A 79 7.71 -4.61 -8.37
C ALA A 79 7.51 -3.26 -7.65
N HIS A 80 6.97 -3.31 -6.44
CA HIS A 80 6.69 -2.16 -5.60
C HIS A 80 7.35 -2.28 -4.23
N VAL A 81 7.65 -1.13 -3.62
CA VAL A 81 8.06 -0.99 -2.23
C VAL A 81 7.21 0.08 -1.56
N ASP A 82 7.37 0.21 -0.25
CA ASP A 82 6.76 1.28 0.54
C ASP A 82 6.86 2.66 -0.14
N GLY A 83 5.78 3.43 -0.07
CA GLY A 83 5.69 4.79 -0.57
C GLY A 83 6.66 5.74 0.13
N TYR A 84 7.01 5.46 1.39
CA TYR A 84 7.88 6.30 2.20
C TYR A 84 9.36 6.26 1.77
N PHE A 85 9.79 5.25 1.00
CA PHE A 85 11.16 5.21 0.46
C PHE A 85 11.47 6.41 -0.45
N SER A 86 10.46 7.18 -0.87
CA SER A 86 10.63 8.24 -1.84
C SER A 86 10.16 9.65 -1.39
N ALA A 87 9.07 9.85 -0.62
CA ALA A 87 8.75 11.06 0.17
C ALA A 87 7.38 10.93 0.89
N PHE A 88 7.09 11.84 1.84
CA PHE A 88 5.93 11.81 2.74
C PHE A 88 4.52 11.86 2.11
N LEU A 89 4.33 12.40 0.90
CA LEU A 89 3.01 12.43 0.26
C LEU A 89 3.08 12.37 -1.27
N PRO A 90 2.42 11.40 -1.92
CA PRO A 90 2.19 11.46 -3.36
C PRO A 90 1.10 12.49 -3.69
N GLU A 91 1.16 13.07 -4.90
CA GLU A 91 0.08 13.93 -5.39
C GLU A 91 -1.23 13.14 -5.42
N LEU A 92 -2.26 13.65 -4.74
CA LEU A 92 -3.54 12.96 -4.67
C LEU A 92 -4.21 12.96 -6.05
N PRO A 93 -4.71 11.80 -6.53
CA PRO A 93 -5.34 11.70 -7.84
C PRO A 93 -6.71 12.40 -7.91
N VAL A 94 -7.27 12.84 -6.78
CA VAL A 94 -8.54 13.55 -6.69
C VAL A 94 -8.40 14.79 -5.80
N PRO A 95 -9.08 15.91 -6.12
CA PRO A 95 -9.14 17.05 -5.23
C PRO A 95 -9.87 16.65 -3.93
N CYS A 96 -9.15 16.59 -2.82
CA CYS A 96 -9.74 16.34 -1.51
C CYS A 96 -9.91 17.66 -0.75
N LYS A 97 -11.01 17.80 0.00
CA LYS A 97 -11.21 18.95 0.89
C LYS A 97 -10.31 18.90 2.13
N GLU A 98 -9.97 17.70 2.58
CA GLU A 98 -9.20 17.45 3.80
C GLU A 98 -8.47 16.10 3.66
N THR A 99 -7.16 16.09 3.85
CA THR A 99 -6.35 14.87 3.79
C THR A 99 -5.86 14.55 5.19
N VAL A 100 -6.09 13.31 5.64
CA VAL A 100 -5.53 12.79 6.88
C VAL A 100 -4.42 11.82 6.52
N ASP A 101 -3.20 12.20 6.82
CA ASP A 101 -2.03 11.35 6.56
C ASP A 101 -1.82 10.40 7.73
N VAL A 102 -1.84 9.11 7.44
CA VAL A 102 -1.55 8.06 8.41
C VAL A 102 -0.18 7.50 8.07
N THR A 103 0.85 8.01 8.74
CA THR A 103 2.25 7.55 8.62
C THR A 103 2.78 7.17 10.01
N CYS A 104 3.62 6.14 10.06
CA CYS A 104 4.32 5.73 11.28
C CYS A 104 5.63 6.50 11.52
N PHE A 105 5.99 7.41 10.61
CA PHE A 105 7.17 8.27 10.69
C PHE A 105 6.74 9.76 10.70
N PRO A 106 7.40 10.61 11.50
CA PRO A 106 6.99 12.00 11.76
C PRO A 106 7.21 12.96 10.59
#